data_AF-A0A7S0AAG6-F1
#
_entry.id   AF-A0A7S0AAG6-F1
#
_cell.length_a   1.000
_cell.length_b   1.000
_cell.length_c   1.000
_cell.angle_alpha   90.00
_cell.angle_beta   90.00
_cell.angle_gamma   90.00
#
_symmetry.space_group_name_H-M   'P 1'
#
loop_
_entity.id
_entity.type
_entity.pdbx_description
1 polymer ?
#
loop_
_entity_poly.entity_id
_entity_poly.type
_entity_poly.pdbx_seq_one_letter_code
_entity_poly.pdbx_strand_id
1 'polypeptide(L)'
;GKASTKPIWLQVDDCGTLSTFLADRPGLPWAQKLRDGAQALYMPCKEPVCLDDLDNEEKCWTKAKDGETTCIRGNFSSTGATHFIFSADADTFNVHLFAPTGWMIVNGGLCKTTPLLMQCIRDHRPAVLMKNSGRAAHQFSILMEKVLEHKQKNSSTSFSPVLLSDWASHCGLDLHVVQELVDSMDADTLGTPCTETVVVVNPQVEAPGDILLKLSASFASVHNGIQEFGEGNTDQSTVMFAWKIHGHFQDNAIKQGRNARIFGLAAMTLTFMSTTLAVCMTLMQHQRERDLDALPPWLYYFMGTTSWHFLDWVMLIIPATATLTLMMLSFKDFQRKWMSLEASAAQVLHEIYTFRMRVGRYGLVHESGSNMSVVQQQPRAIFTDTLKELLRAQSASMNTDHLDSSEAHRLASGWLSQHRRGLYPNSLSRSAEDAGSVRDLKAAAVDTDTEPLLANAEAGEPALPSDGLGSLSVEAYMAERTLPLLRDLQAQAPHLSWQYTCCKFLGFLASSTASLLAAFRLTSLIPVAVALGVVANDLLQNGNTEARLTAANAAIAELNSCCLYWESAGIMERGMPQVRAYIVTCTEETALRVVGTWTKGARATVEVPPRKPQKDS
;
A
#
# COMPACT_ATOMS: atom_id res chain seq x y z
N GLY A 1 25.67 -24.13 9.39
CA GLY A 1 25.28 -25.48 9.83
C GLY A 1 24.18 -25.32 10.85
N LYS A 2 23.03 -25.95 10.61
CA LYS A 2 21.81 -25.85 11.44
C LYS A 2 22.09 -26.30 12.88
N ALA A 3 21.77 -25.46 13.86
CA ALA A 3 21.56 -25.89 15.24
C ALA A 3 20.14 -25.51 15.64
N SER A 4 19.32 -26.52 15.88
CA SER A 4 17.94 -26.39 16.34
C SER A 4 17.93 -25.88 17.78
N THR A 5 17.25 -24.76 18.02
CA THR A 5 16.85 -24.37 19.38
C THR A 5 15.45 -24.94 19.64
N LYS A 6 15.39 -26.05 20.39
CA LYS A 6 14.15 -26.42 21.09
C LYS A 6 14.06 -25.56 22.35
N PRO A 7 12.91 -24.94 22.68
CA PRO A 7 12.75 -24.28 23.96
C PRO A 7 12.62 -25.34 25.07
N ILE A 8 13.42 -25.19 26.12
CA ILE A 8 13.28 -25.93 27.37
C ILE A 8 12.32 -25.14 28.24
N TRP A 9 11.24 -25.78 28.69
CA TRP A 9 10.31 -25.20 29.66
C TRP A 9 10.82 -25.45 31.08
N LEU A 10 10.84 -24.42 31.90
CA LEU A 10 11.01 -24.52 33.36
C LEU A 10 9.69 -24.09 34.00
N GLN A 11 9.03 -25.03 34.65
CA GLN A 11 7.91 -24.79 35.56
C GLN A 11 8.49 -24.57 36.96
N VAL A 12 8.06 -23.50 37.63
CA VAL A 12 8.46 -23.16 39.01
C VAL A 12 7.23 -23.33 39.89
N ASP A 13 7.32 -24.21 40.89
CA ASP A 13 6.27 -24.40 41.89
C ASP A 13 6.47 -23.46 43.09
N ASP A 14 5.35 -23.16 43.75
CA ASP A 14 5.18 -22.23 44.86
C ASP A 14 5.93 -22.65 46.12
N CYS A 15 7.24 -22.42 46.17
CA CYS A 15 8.02 -22.20 47.40
C CYS A 15 9.45 -21.85 47.00
N GLY A 16 9.70 -20.56 46.77
CA GLY A 16 11.00 -20.06 46.33
C GLY A 16 12.17 -20.48 47.22
N THR A 17 12.93 -21.46 46.76
CA THR A 17 14.30 -21.74 47.22
C THR A 17 15.12 -22.32 46.07
N LEU A 18 16.21 -21.65 45.70
CA LEU A 18 17.15 -22.14 44.69
C LEU A 18 18.44 -22.58 45.39
N SER A 19 18.48 -23.84 45.81
CA SER A 19 19.69 -24.48 46.30
C SER A 19 20.18 -25.52 45.29
N THR A 20 21.46 -25.36 44.92
CA THR A 20 22.37 -26.38 44.38
C THR A 20 22.00 -27.07 43.07
N PHE A 21 22.61 -26.62 41.96
CA PHE A 21 23.15 -27.53 40.95
C PHE A 21 24.27 -26.89 40.10
N LEU A 22 25.40 -26.54 40.73
CA LEU A 22 26.67 -26.31 40.01
C LEU A 22 27.84 -26.75 40.90
N ALA A 23 27.91 -28.06 41.14
CA ALA A 23 29.11 -28.72 41.60
C ALA A 23 29.29 -30.01 40.77
N ASP A 24 29.53 -29.85 39.47
CA ASP A 24 30.29 -30.81 38.67
C ASP A 24 30.47 -30.29 37.25
N ARG A 25 31.67 -29.75 36.96
CA ARG A 25 32.39 -29.75 35.67
C ARG A 25 33.55 -28.74 35.71
N PRO A 26 34.79 -29.16 36.02
CA PRO A 26 35.96 -28.31 35.89
C PRO A 26 36.43 -28.34 34.42
N GLY A 27 36.64 -27.18 33.78
CA GLY A 27 37.42 -27.14 32.54
C GLY A 27 37.04 -26.14 31.45
N LEU A 28 36.52 -24.94 31.75
CA LEU A 28 36.35 -23.89 30.73
C LEU A 28 37.02 -22.55 31.12
N PRO A 29 38.04 -22.08 30.36
CA PRO A 29 38.92 -20.97 30.74
C PRO A 29 38.32 -19.56 30.62
N TRP A 30 37.07 -19.40 30.15
CA TRP A 30 36.41 -18.09 30.08
C TRP A 30 35.68 -17.70 31.38
N ALA A 31 35.37 -18.65 32.25
CA ALA A 31 34.68 -18.42 33.53
C ALA A 31 35.57 -17.74 34.59
N GLN A 32 36.89 -17.70 34.37
CA GLN A 32 37.85 -17.08 35.30
C GLN A 32 38.05 -15.59 34.99
N LYS A 33 37.98 -15.17 33.71
CA LYS A 33 38.09 -13.75 33.32
C LYS A 33 36.91 -12.87 33.73
N LEU A 34 35.73 -13.45 33.96
CA LEU A 34 34.56 -12.72 34.47
C LEU A 34 34.57 -12.55 35.99
N ARG A 35 35.37 -13.33 36.71
CA ARG A 35 35.49 -13.25 38.17
C ARG A 35 36.49 -12.17 38.61
N ASP A 36 37.48 -11.86 37.76
CA ASP A 36 38.57 -10.94 38.09
C ASP A 36 38.32 -9.48 37.62
N GLY A 37 37.20 -9.21 36.92
CA GLY A 37 36.89 -7.89 36.35
C GLY A 37 35.92 -7.00 37.13
N ALA A 38 35.41 -7.44 38.28
CA ALA A 38 34.34 -6.76 39.02
C ALA A 38 34.71 -6.44 40.48
N GLN A 39 35.94 -5.98 40.71
CA GLN A 39 36.31 -5.31 41.96
C GLN A 39 37.18 -4.10 41.63
N ALA A 40 36.58 -2.90 41.65
CA ALA A 40 37.20 -1.64 42.13
C ALA A 40 36.39 -0.42 41.68
N LEU A 41 35.64 0.20 42.60
CA LEU A 41 35.59 1.65 42.82
C LEU A 41 34.64 1.93 43.98
N TYR A 42 35.20 1.89 45.19
CA TYR A 42 34.61 2.40 46.42
C TYR A 42 35.39 3.66 46.77
N MET A 43 34.75 4.83 46.77
CA MET A 43 35.29 6.06 47.35
C MET A 43 34.35 6.51 48.48
N PRO A 44 34.83 6.67 49.73
CA PRO A 44 34.05 7.28 50.79
C PRO A 44 34.41 8.76 50.93
N CYS A 45 33.42 9.65 50.81
CA CYS A 45 33.53 11.01 51.35
C CYS A 45 33.07 11.01 52.81
N LYS A 46 34.00 11.35 53.71
CA LYS A 46 33.74 11.78 55.09
C LYS A 46 33.78 13.30 55.13
N GLU A 47 32.80 13.94 55.75
CA GLU A 47 32.99 14.94 56.82
C GLU A 47 31.64 15.29 57.47
N PRO A 48 31.59 15.47 58.82
CA PRO A 48 30.37 15.84 59.54
C PRO A 48 30.35 17.33 59.90
N VAL A 49 29.15 17.91 59.99
CA VAL A 49 28.91 19.18 60.69
C VAL A 49 27.89 18.93 61.79
N CYS A 50 28.30 19.18 63.03
CA CYS A 50 27.46 19.16 64.23
C CYS A 50 26.63 20.44 64.34
N LEU A 51 25.43 20.33 64.92
CA LEU A 51 24.87 21.35 65.81
C LEU A 51 23.78 20.73 66.69
N ASP A 52 23.98 20.90 68.00
CA ASP A 52 23.20 20.35 69.11
C ASP A 52 21.96 21.21 69.46
N ASP A 53 21.09 20.56 70.26
CA ASP A 53 20.12 21.07 71.24
C ASP A 53 18.74 21.60 70.79
N LEU A 54 17.70 20.81 71.09
CA LEU A 54 16.77 21.10 72.20
C LEU A 54 15.86 19.89 72.52
N ASP A 55 15.91 19.46 73.77
CA ASP A 55 15.11 18.42 74.42
C ASP A 55 13.63 18.82 74.60
N ASN A 56 12.72 17.88 74.33
CA ASN A 56 11.67 17.37 75.26
C ASN A 56 10.47 16.79 74.50
N GLU A 57 10.33 15.46 74.51
CA GLU A 57 9.23 14.71 75.17
C GLU A 57 9.18 13.28 74.63
N GLU A 58 9.38 12.33 75.54
CA GLU A 58 9.17 10.90 75.35
C GLU A 58 7.68 10.58 75.11
N LYS A 59 7.36 9.80 74.07
CA LYS A 59 6.76 8.46 74.20
C LYS A 59 6.39 7.83 72.84
N CYS A 60 6.59 6.51 72.78
CA CYS A 60 6.24 5.53 71.73
C CYS A 60 7.16 5.42 70.51
N TRP A 61 8.18 4.57 70.68
CA TRP A 61 8.84 3.75 69.66
C TRP A 61 7.80 2.96 68.85
N THR A 62 7.87 2.71 67.55
CA THR A 62 9.02 2.54 66.63
C THR A 62 8.68 3.04 65.21
N LYS A 63 9.68 3.68 64.59
CA LYS A 63 9.73 4.11 63.18
C LYS A 63 9.58 2.94 62.21
N ALA A 64 8.60 3.02 61.30
CA ALA A 64 8.74 2.49 59.94
C ALA A 64 9.53 3.54 59.14
N LYS A 65 10.85 3.36 59.09
CA LYS A 65 11.73 4.08 58.18
C LYS A 65 11.86 3.25 56.91
N ASP A 66 11.89 3.97 55.80
CA ASP A 66 12.30 3.54 54.47
C ASP A 66 11.22 2.79 53.68
N GLY A 67 10.51 3.60 52.88
CA GLY A 67 9.74 3.11 51.76
C GLY A 67 10.68 2.53 50.71
N GLU A 68 10.59 1.21 50.52
CA GLU A 68 10.93 0.58 49.26
C GLU A 68 9.63 0.23 48.55
N THR A 69 9.39 0.95 47.45
CA THR A 69 8.38 0.63 46.46
C THR A 69 8.56 -0.81 45.99
N THR A 70 7.48 -1.57 46.10
CA THR A 70 7.31 -2.95 45.69
C THR A 70 7.69 -3.14 44.21
N CYS A 71 8.57 -4.12 43.99
CA CYS A 71 8.94 -4.65 42.69
C CYS A 71 7.70 -5.22 41.96
N ILE A 72 7.39 -4.69 40.78
CA ILE A 72 6.39 -5.28 39.89
C ILE A 72 7.05 -6.47 39.18
N ARG A 73 6.78 -7.69 39.66
CA ARG A 73 7.04 -8.91 38.89
C ARG A 73 5.83 -9.16 37.97
N GLY A 74 5.95 -8.71 36.73
CA GLY A 74 5.06 -9.10 35.64
C GLY A 74 5.86 -9.86 34.59
N ASN A 75 5.41 -11.06 34.22
CA ASN A 75 5.86 -11.72 33.00
C ASN A 75 5.27 -10.96 31.80
N PHE A 76 6.00 -9.98 31.29
CA PHE A 76 5.65 -9.31 30.05
C PHE A 76 6.35 -10.01 28.89
N SER A 77 5.65 -10.92 28.22
CA SER A 77 6.02 -11.32 26.86
C SER A 77 5.49 -10.26 25.91
N SER A 78 6.30 -9.24 25.58
CA SER A 78 5.97 -8.35 24.47
C SER A 78 7.17 -8.24 23.53
N THR A 79 6.90 -8.42 22.24
CA THR A 79 7.85 -8.54 21.14
C THR A 79 8.14 -7.20 20.45
N GLY A 80 7.86 -6.07 21.13
CA GLY A 80 7.89 -4.73 20.53
C GLY A 80 9.07 -3.85 20.88
N ALA A 81 9.73 -4.12 21.99
CA ALA A 81 11.11 -3.70 22.18
C ALA A 81 11.99 -4.94 21.97
N THR A 82 13.06 -4.84 21.19
CA THR A 82 14.05 -5.92 21.18
C THR A 82 14.64 -6.12 22.59
N HIS A 83 14.67 -5.04 23.39
CA HIS A 83 15.15 -5.02 24.77
C HIS A 83 14.37 -3.97 25.58
N PHE A 84 13.87 -4.35 26.77
CA PHE A 84 13.40 -3.39 27.79
C PHE A 84 14.52 -3.17 28.80
N ILE A 85 14.96 -1.93 28.96
CA ILE A 85 15.96 -1.57 29.96
C ILE A 85 15.24 -0.84 31.09
N PHE A 86 15.04 -1.53 32.20
CA PHE A 86 14.52 -0.93 33.42
C PHE A 86 15.70 -0.36 34.20
N SER A 87 15.80 0.97 34.24
CA SER A 87 16.77 1.65 35.10
C SER A 87 16.04 2.45 36.17
N ALA A 88 16.49 2.34 37.41
CA ALA A 88 16.05 3.22 38.49
C ALA A 88 16.64 4.63 38.36
N ASP A 89 17.69 4.80 37.54
CA ASP A 89 18.41 6.04 37.33
C ASP A 89 18.71 6.26 35.85
N ALA A 90 18.01 7.20 35.22
CA ALA A 90 18.09 7.48 33.78
C ALA A 90 19.48 8.01 33.36
N ASP A 91 20.23 8.59 34.29
CA ASP A 91 21.49 9.27 34.01
C ASP A 91 22.68 8.30 33.87
N THR A 92 22.53 7.07 34.35
CA THR A 92 23.63 6.08 34.39
C THR A 92 23.84 5.33 33.08
N PHE A 93 22.87 5.37 32.15
CA PHE A 93 22.91 4.61 30.90
C PHE A 93 22.75 5.54 29.71
N ASN A 94 23.75 5.56 28.81
CA ASN A 94 23.66 6.37 27.59
C ASN A 94 22.74 5.70 26.57
N VAL A 95 21.43 5.94 26.74
CA VAL A 95 20.35 5.35 25.93
C VAL A 95 20.43 5.76 24.46
N HIS A 96 21.14 6.86 24.15
CA HIS A 96 21.29 7.38 22.78
C HIS A 96 22.05 6.46 21.82
N LEU A 97 22.69 5.40 22.33
CA LEU A 97 23.45 4.45 21.52
C LEU A 97 22.61 3.39 20.79
N PHE A 98 21.34 3.19 21.17
CA PHE A 98 20.58 1.98 20.74
C PHE A 98 19.46 2.20 19.72
N ALA A 99 18.89 3.40 19.61
CA ALA A 99 17.84 3.80 18.67
C ALA A 99 17.29 5.18 19.09
N PRO A 100 16.40 5.83 18.31
CA PRO A 100 15.52 6.84 18.88
C PRO A 100 14.80 6.28 20.11
N THR A 101 14.93 7.00 21.22
CA THR A 101 14.40 6.60 22.53
C THR A 101 13.06 7.27 22.76
N GLY A 102 12.13 6.51 23.31
CA GLY A 102 10.90 7.04 23.86
C GLY A 102 10.76 6.72 25.33
N TRP A 103 9.87 7.44 25.99
CA TRP A 103 9.69 7.36 27.43
C TRP A 103 8.39 6.64 27.74
N MET A 104 8.42 5.60 28.56
CA MET A 104 7.22 5.03 29.15
C MET A 104 7.18 5.45 30.62
N ILE A 105 6.22 6.30 30.98
CA ILE A 105 6.14 6.89 32.31
C ILE A 105 5.06 6.15 33.10
N VAL A 106 5.52 5.35 34.05
CA VAL A 106 4.68 4.51 34.92
C VAL A 106 4.91 4.93 36.36
N ASN A 107 3.98 5.69 36.91
CA ASN A 107 4.12 6.35 38.22
C ASN A 107 5.32 7.33 38.23
N GLY A 108 5.18 8.49 38.88
CA GLY A 108 6.23 9.52 38.82
C GLY A 108 6.11 10.54 39.92
N GLY A 109 7.21 10.85 40.61
CA GLY A 109 7.24 11.96 41.55
C GLY A 109 7.06 13.29 40.81
N LEU A 110 6.13 14.14 41.27
CA LEU A 110 5.82 15.44 40.65
C LEU A 110 7.07 16.27 40.34
N CYS A 111 8.05 16.32 41.24
CA CYS A 111 9.22 17.18 41.08
C CYS A 111 10.20 16.73 39.98
N LYS A 112 10.34 15.41 39.72
CA LYS A 112 11.32 14.88 38.75
C LYS A 112 10.72 14.54 37.40
N THR A 113 9.46 14.06 37.39
CA THR A 113 8.81 13.58 36.16
C THR A 113 8.23 14.73 35.34
N THR A 114 7.77 15.81 35.98
CA THR A 114 7.18 16.98 35.29
C THR A 114 8.16 17.65 34.32
N PRO A 115 9.40 17.99 34.69
CA PRO A 115 10.34 18.62 33.75
C PRO A 115 10.71 17.68 32.60
N LEU A 116 10.88 16.39 32.88
CA LEU A 116 11.17 15.38 31.85
C LEU A 116 10.02 15.28 30.85
N LEU A 117 8.77 15.27 31.32
CA LEU A 117 7.61 15.21 30.44
C LEU A 117 7.46 16.49 29.61
N MET A 118 7.62 17.65 30.23
CA MET A 118 7.62 18.94 29.53
C MET A 118 8.72 18.97 28.46
N GLN A 119 9.89 18.42 28.77
CA GLN A 119 10.97 18.26 27.80
C GLN A 119 10.60 17.28 26.69
N CYS A 120 9.96 16.14 26.99
CA CYS A 120 9.51 15.20 25.96
C CYS A 120 8.51 15.86 25.01
N ILE A 121 7.59 16.66 25.53
CA ILE A 121 6.59 17.38 24.73
C ILE A 121 7.24 18.46 23.88
N ARG A 122 8.15 19.24 24.48
CA ARG A 122 8.89 20.31 23.79
C ARG A 122 9.84 19.78 22.71
N ASP A 123 10.52 18.68 23.00
CA ASP A 123 11.44 18.01 22.06
C ASP A 123 10.69 17.07 21.09
N HIS A 124 9.36 16.95 21.20
CA HIS A 124 8.53 16.00 20.46
C HIS A 124 9.03 14.55 20.53
N ARG A 125 9.60 14.16 21.68
CA ARG A 125 9.99 12.78 21.96
C ARG A 125 8.76 11.95 22.30
N PRO A 126 8.69 10.71 21.82
CA PRO A 126 7.52 9.88 22.04
C PRO A 126 7.46 9.53 23.52
N ALA A 127 6.30 9.73 24.12
CA ALA A 127 6.09 9.50 25.53
C ALA A 127 4.76 8.78 25.74
N VAL A 128 4.78 7.70 26.51
CA VAL A 128 3.61 6.91 26.83
C VAL A 128 3.28 7.15 28.28
N LEU A 129 2.07 7.65 28.54
CA LEU A 129 1.56 7.93 29.87
C LEU A 129 0.60 6.83 30.31
N MET A 130 0.99 6.07 31.33
CA MET A 130 0.08 5.09 31.92
C MET A 130 -0.93 5.79 32.84
N LYS A 131 -2.18 5.87 32.38
CA LYS A 131 -3.31 6.34 33.19
C LYS A 131 -3.50 5.41 34.40
N ASN A 132 -3.96 5.98 35.51
CA ASN A 132 -4.17 5.29 36.79
C ASN A 132 -2.89 4.68 37.43
N SER A 133 -1.70 5.03 36.95
CA SER A 133 -0.43 4.66 37.61
C SER A 133 -0.07 5.55 38.81
N GLY A 134 -0.85 6.61 39.05
CA GLY A 134 -0.68 7.56 40.15
C GLY A 134 0.25 8.73 39.84
N ARG A 135 0.16 9.78 40.69
CA ARG A 135 1.01 10.99 40.68
C ARG A 135 1.12 11.64 39.28
N ALA A 136 2.31 12.08 38.87
CA ALA A 136 2.51 12.90 37.67
C ALA A 136 1.95 12.25 36.38
N ALA A 137 2.21 10.95 36.17
CA ALA A 137 1.72 10.24 34.97
C ALA A 137 0.19 10.28 34.86
N HIS A 138 -0.52 10.09 35.98
CA HIS A 138 -1.96 10.15 36.01
C HIS A 138 -2.48 11.58 35.80
N GLN A 139 -1.89 12.57 36.47
CA GLN A 139 -2.32 13.97 36.35
C GLN A 139 -2.15 14.49 34.93
N PHE A 140 -1.03 14.19 34.29
CA PHE A 140 -0.80 14.54 32.88
C PHE A 140 -1.68 13.74 31.92
N SER A 141 -2.00 12.47 32.22
CA SER A 141 -2.95 11.71 31.39
C SER A 141 -4.34 12.34 31.37
N ILE A 142 -4.85 12.80 32.53
CA ILE A 142 -6.15 13.49 32.62
C ILE A 142 -6.09 14.81 31.86
N LEU A 143 -5.00 15.56 32.01
CA LEU A 143 -4.82 16.83 31.33
C LEU A 143 -4.80 16.66 29.80
N MET A 144 -4.05 15.68 29.29
CA MET A 144 -4.01 15.37 27.87
C MET A 144 -5.40 14.99 27.35
N GLU A 145 -6.13 14.11 28.04
CA GLU A 145 -7.50 13.76 27.62
C GLU A 145 -8.42 14.99 27.54
N LYS A 146 -8.36 15.91 28.52
CA LYS A 146 -9.17 17.14 28.51
C LYS A 146 -8.78 18.08 27.37
N VAL A 147 -7.49 18.23 27.08
CA VAL A 147 -7.01 19.03 25.95
C VAL A 147 -7.54 18.46 24.63
N LEU A 148 -7.49 17.14 24.46
CA LEU A 148 -7.98 16.47 23.26
C LEU A 148 -9.49 16.56 23.10
N GLU A 149 -10.24 16.35 24.18
CA GLU A 149 -11.70 16.49 24.19
C GLU A 149 -12.12 17.92 23.84
N HIS A 150 -11.39 18.92 24.37
CA HIS A 150 -11.64 20.32 24.04
C HIS A 150 -11.38 20.64 22.58
N LYS A 151 -10.24 20.17 22.02
CA LYS A 151 -9.92 20.35 20.59
C LYS A 151 -10.92 19.63 19.67
N GLN A 152 -11.48 18.51 20.11
CA GLN A 152 -12.51 17.79 19.35
C GLN A 152 -13.85 18.53 19.34
N LYS A 153 -14.21 19.17 20.46
CA LYS A 153 -15.49 19.90 20.61
C LYS A 153 -15.44 21.31 20.03
N ASN A 154 -14.30 21.98 20.11
CA ASN A 154 -14.15 23.38 19.72
C ASN A 154 -13.10 23.53 18.62
N SER A 155 -13.50 24.10 17.49
CA SER A 155 -12.59 24.45 16.40
C SER A 155 -11.70 25.67 16.69
N SER A 156 -11.94 26.37 17.80
CA SER A 156 -11.14 27.53 18.22
C SER A 156 -9.89 27.07 18.97
N THR A 157 -8.73 27.63 18.59
CA THR A 157 -7.42 27.31 19.18
C THR A 157 -7.18 27.98 20.53
N SER A 158 -7.98 28.95 20.96
CA SER A 158 -7.70 29.68 22.21
C SER A 158 -8.32 29.01 23.44
N PHE A 159 -7.50 28.63 24.43
CA PHE A 159 -7.98 28.23 25.74
C PHE A 159 -8.25 29.45 26.64
N SER A 160 -9.39 29.48 27.32
CA SER A 160 -9.70 30.52 28.30
C SER A 160 -8.87 30.31 29.58
N PRO A 161 -8.32 31.36 30.22
CA PRO A 161 -7.62 31.23 31.50
C PRO A 161 -8.46 30.57 32.60
N VAL A 162 -9.79 30.75 32.56
CA VAL A 162 -10.74 30.14 33.50
C VAL A 162 -10.83 28.62 33.28
N LEU A 163 -10.72 28.18 32.04
CA LEU A 163 -10.70 26.76 31.70
C LEU A 163 -9.39 26.11 32.18
N LEU A 164 -8.27 26.82 32.00
CA LEU A 164 -6.96 26.34 32.42
C LEU A 164 -6.82 26.22 33.94
N SER A 165 -7.41 27.15 34.69
CA SER A 165 -7.47 27.06 36.15
C SER A 165 -8.34 25.91 36.65
N ASP A 166 -9.49 25.66 36.00
CA ASP A 166 -10.32 24.50 36.30
C ASP A 166 -9.58 23.18 36.02
N TRP A 167 -8.84 23.10 34.91
CA TRP A 167 -8.05 21.93 34.58
C TRP A 167 -6.88 21.71 35.55
N ALA A 168 -6.18 22.79 35.93
CA ALA A 168 -5.11 22.72 36.93
C ALA A 168 -5.63 22.20 38.27
N SER A 169 -6.76 22.71 38.75
CA SER A 169 -7.40 22.22 39.98
C SER A 169 -7.86 20.77 39.87
N HIS A 170 -8.39 20.36 38.70
CA HIS A 170 -8.89 19.01 38.50
C HIS A 170 -7.79 17.97 38.40
N CYS A 171 -6.67 18.32 37.76
CA CYS A 171 -5.51 17.46 37.63
C CYS A 171 -4.59 17.52 38.86
N GLY A 172 -4.75 18.50 39.76
CA GLY A 172 -3.82 18.73 40.87
C GLY A 172 -2.42 19.15 40.41
N LEU A 173 -2.35 19.90 39.31
CA LEU A 173 -1.12 20.46 38.75
C LEU A 173 -1.08 21.96 39.03
N ASP A 174 0.13 22.53 39.08
CA ASP A 174 0.29 23.97 39.15
C ASP A 174 -0.25 24.60 37.86
N LEU A 175 -0.98 25.71 37.99
CA LEU A 175 -1.52 26.47 36.87
C LEU A 175 -0.42 26.86 35.87
N HIS A 176 0.79 27.17 36.35
CA HIS A 176 1.92 27.48 35.47
C HIS A 176 2.30 26.28 34.60
N VAL A 177 2.29 25.06 35.14
CA VAL A 177 2.63 23.85 34.38
C VAL A 177 1.55 23.56 33.34
N VAL A 178 0.28 23.73 33.70
CA VAL A 178 -0.83 23.57 32.76
C VAL A 178 -0.77 24.61 31.65
N GLN A 179 -0.52 25.87 31.99
CA GLN A 179 -0.37 26.95 31.03
C GLN A 179 0.82 26.68 30.09
N GLU A 180 1.99 26.36 30.63
CA GLU A 180 3.18 26.07 29.82
C GLU A 180 2.97 24.86 28.91
N LEU A 181 2.30 23.82 29.40
CA LEU A 181 1.95 22.63 28.61
C LEU A 181 0.99 22.99 27.48
N VAL A 182 -0.06 23.76 27.79
CA VAL A 182 -1.04 24.19 26.82
C VAL A 182 -0.39 25.12 25.80
N ASP A 183 0.43 26.08 26.23
CA ASP A 183 1.17 26.99 25.36
C ASP A 183 2.16 26.23 24.47
N SER A 184 2.86 25.22 25.00
CA SER A 184 3.72 24.34 24.19
C SER A 184 2.90 23.43 23.26
N MET A 185 1.61 23.23 23.53
CA MET A 185 0.66 22.59 22.63
C MET A 185 -0.10 23.56 21.70
N ASP A 186 -0.05 24.87 21.96
CA ASP A 186 -0.81 25.93 21.26
C ASP A 186 0.05 26.83 20.38
N ALA A 187 1.36 26.92 20.62
CA ALA A 187 2.29 27.84 19.94
C ALA A 187 2.61 27.48 18.47
N ASP A 188 1.57 27.18 17.67
CA ASP A 188 1.43 27.33 16.21
C ASP A 188 1.15 26.07 15.36
N THR A 189 1.20 24.83 15.85
CA THR A 189 1.30 23.68 14.92
C THR A 189 0.78 22.32 15.44
N LEU A 190 -0.37 22.30 16.12
CA LEU A 190 -0.81 21.09 16.85
C LEU A 190 -2.30 20.76 16.77
N GLY A 191 -2.64 19.95 15.78
CA GLY A 191 -3.93 19.29 15.61
C GLY A 191 -3.81 17.77 15.41
N THR A 192 -2.60 17.22 15.26
CA THR A 192 -2.35 15.76 15.14
C THR A 192 -1.00 15.23 15.70
N PRO A 193 0.13 15.96 15.78
CA PRO A 193 1.40 15.32 16.12
C PRO A 193 1.61 15.01 17.61
N CYS A 194 1.12 15.83 18.56
CA CYS A 194 1.27 15.50 19.99
C CYS A 194 0.43 14.29 20.41
N THR A 195 -0.71 14.04 19.76
CA THR A 195 -1.51 12.86 20.04
C THR A 195 -0.81 11.58 19.63
N GLU A 196 0.02 11.65 18.60
CA GLU A 196 0.77 10.49 18.11
C GLU A 196 2.08 10.33 18.89
N THR A 197 2.78 11.42 19.24
CA THR A 197 4.01 11.33 20.03
C THR A 197 3.73 11.02 21.49
N VAL A 198 2.79 11.73 22.13
CA VAL A 198 2.44 11.55 23.53
C VAL A 198 1.10 10.84 23.67
N VAL A 199 1.16 9.54 23.97
CA VAL A 199 0.00 8.67 24.01
C VAL A 199 -0.38 8.31 25.44
N VAL A 200 -1.66 8.52 25.77
CA VAL A 200 -2.25 8.05 27.02
C VAL A 200 -2.78 6.64 26.84
N VAL A 201 -2.36 5.75 27.73
CA VAL A 201 -2.73 4.33 27.75
C VAL A 201 -3.37 4.00 29.09
N ASN A 202 -4.57 3.42 29.06
CA ASN A 202 -5.25 2.98 30.27
C ASN A 202 -5.34 1.45 30.35
N PRO A 203 -4.43 0.78 31.08
CA PRO A 203 -4.40 -0.68 31.15
C PRO A 203 -5.61 -1.31 31.87
N GLN A 204 -6.44 -0.51 32.55
CA GLN A 204 -7.62 -1.00 33.25
C GLN A 204 -8.86 -1.07 32.36
N VAL A 205 -8.89 -0.31 31.27
CA VAL A 205 -10.06 -0.15 30.40
C VAL A 205 -9.77 -0.64 28.98
N GLU A 206 -8.57 -0.41 28.49
CA GLU A 206 -8.18 -0.72 27.12
C GLU A 206 -7.75 -2.19 26.97
N ALA A 207 -8.09 -2.81 25.85
CA ALA A 207 -7.63 -4.16 25.56
C ALA A 207 -6.11 -4.18 25.34
N PRO A 208 -5.42 -5.29 25.66
CA PRO A 208 -3.97 -5.40 25.47
C PRO A 208 -3.51 -5.10 24.04
N GLY A 209 -4.33 -5.44 23.03
CA GLY A 209 -4.07 -5.14 21.62
C GLY A 209 -4.05 -3.64 21.33
N ASP A 210 -5.01 -2.88 21.86
CA ASP A 210 -5.11 -1.43 21.69
C ASP A 210 -3.94 -0.72 22.35
N ILE A 211 -3.53 -1.20 23.53
CA ILE A 211 -2.36 -0.70 24.26
C ILE A 211 -1.11 -0.89 23.40
N LEU A 212 -0.90 -2.08 22.85
CA LEU A 212 0.25 -2.36 21.98
C LEU A 212 0.22 -1.52 20.70
N LEU A 213 -0.96 -1.29 20.12
CA LEU A 213 -1.12 -0.45 18.94
C LEU A 213 -0.74 1.01 19.26
N LYS A 214 -1.22 1.54 20.38
CA LYS A 214 -0.90 2.89 20.87
C LYS A 214 0.57 3.06 21.18
N LEU A 215 1.18 2.09 21.86
CA LEU A 215 2.62 2.04 22.13
C LEU A 215 3.40 2.05 20.81
N SER A 216 3.06 1.12 19.91
CA SER A 216 3.73 0.99 18.62
C SER A 216 3.58 2.26 17.78
N ALA A 217 2.41 2.90 17.77
CA ALA A 217 2.17 4.16 17.08
C ALA A 217 3.04 5.29 17.67
N SER A 218 3.10 5.39 19.01
CA SER A 218 3.93 6.38 19.70
C SER A 218 5.40 6.24 19.36
N PHE A 219 5.98 5.04 19.46
CA PHE A 219 7.40 4.85 19.13
C PHE A 219 7.67 4.91 17.62
N ALA A 220 6.71 4.51 16.78
CA ALA A 220 6.82 4.64 15.33
C ALA A 220 6.75 6.09 14.85
N SER A 221 6.09 6.99 15.60
CA SER A 221 6.00 8.43 15.27
C SER A 221 7.38 9.07 15.10
N VAL A 222 8.39 8.61 15.83
CA VAL A 222 9.78 9.12 15.71
C VAL A 222 10.44 8.68 14.42
N HIS A 223 10.16 7.46 13.97
CA HIS A 223 10.71 6.93 12.73
C HIS A 223 10.00 7.48 11.50
N ASN A 224 8.72 7.85 11.63
CA ASN A 224 7.95 8.42 10.53
C ASN A 224 8.30 9.89 10.25
N GLY A 225 9.15 10.52 11.07
CA GLY A 225 9.37 11.96 11.08
C GLY A 225 8.11 12.66 11.61
N ILE A 226 8.29 13.65 12.48
CA ILE A 226 7.19 14.49 12.96
C ILE A 226 6.52 15.09 11.71
N GLN A 227 5.31 14.67 11.38
CA GLN A 227 4.59 15.17 10.21
C GLN A 227 4.45 16.70 10.36
N GLU A 228 5.14 17.47 9.53
CA GLU A 228 5.16 18.93 9.66
C GLU A 228 3.74 19.49 9.51
N PHE A 229 3.38 20.37 10.42
CA PHE A 229 2.03 20.92 10.47
C PHE A 229 1.78 21.85 9.28
N GLY A 230 0.77 21.52 8.46
CA GLY A 230 0.52 22.16 7.17
C GLY A 230 1.02 21.35 5.96
N GLU A 231 1.92 20.38 6.18
CA GLU A 231 2.44 19.51 5.11
C GLU A 231 1.35 18.58 4.58
N GLY A 232 0.45 18.10 5.46
CA GLY A 232 -0.67 17.22 5.10
C GLY A 232 -1.55 17.74 3.96
N ASN A 233 -1.97 19.02 4.03
CA ASN A 233 -2.77 19.61 2.94
C ASN A 233 -1.97 19.73 1.64
N THR A 234 -0.66 20.00 1.75
CA THR A 234 0.18 20.15 0.57
C THR A 234 0.51 18.83 -0.11
N ASP A 235 0.76 17.77 0.66
CA ASP A 235 0.93 16.40 0.16
C ASP A 235 -0.38 15.88 -0.46
N GLN A 236 -1.51 16.09 0.22
CA GLN A 236 -2.82 15.74 -0.33
C GLN A 236 -3.07 16.47 -1.66
N SER A 237 -2.69 17.75 -1.78
CA SER A 237 -2.83 18.50 -3.04
C SER A 237 -1.94 17.93 -4.15
N THR A 238 -0.72 17.51 -3.82
CA THR A 238 0.22 16.91 -4.77
C THR A 238 -0.26 15.50 -5.20
N VAL A 239 -0.77 14.70 -4.28
CA VAL A 239 -1.38 13.38 -4.57
C VAL A 239 -2.65 13.55 -5.40
N MET A 240 -3.49 14.53 -5.10
CA MET A 240 -4.67 14.85 -5.90
C MET A 240 -4.31 15.28 -7.33
N PHE A 241 -3.25 16.07 -7.48
CA PHE A 241 -2.71 16.41 -8.80
C PHE A 241 -2.23 15.16 -9.56
N ALA A 242 -1.53 14.25 -8.89
CA ALA A 242 -1.11 12.98 -9.49
C ALA A 242 -2.30 12.12 -9.93
N TRP A 243 -3.35 12.02 -9.10
CA TRP A 243 -4.59 11.31 -9.46
C TRP A 243 -5.27 11.92 -10.69
N LYS A 244 -5.26 13.25 -10.83
CA LYS A 244 -5.78 13.90 -12.04
C LYS A 244 -4.98 13.52 -13.28
N ILE A 245 -3.65 13.55 -13.21
CA ILE A 245 -2.78 13.11 -14.31
C ILE A 245 -3.09 11.65 -14.68
N HIS A 246 -3.21 10.78 -13.69
CA HIS A 246 -3.59 9.38 -13.91
C HIS A 246 -4.94 9.28 -14.63
N GLY A 247 -5.98 9.97 -14.14
CA GLY A 247 -7.30 9.97 -14.76
C GLY A 247 -7.28 10.46 -16.20
N HIS A 248 -6.51 11.51 -16.49
CA HIS A 248 -6.30 11.99 -17.85
C HIS A 248 -5.65 10.94 -18.75
N PHE A 249 -4.58 10.28 -18.31
CA PHE A 249 -3.95 9.22 -19.09
C PHE A 249 -4.90 8.05 -19.34
N GLN A 250 -5.64 7.61 -18.33
CA GLN A 250 -6.56 6.49 -18.44
C GLN A 250 -7.73 6.77 -19.39
N ASP A 251 -8.36 7.95 -19.30
CA ASP A 251 -9.46 8.32 -20.18
C ASP A 251 -9.02 8.40 -21.65
N ASN A 252 -7.84 8.99 -21.88
CA ASN A 252 -7.27 9.03 -23.22
C ASN A 252 -6.87 7.62 -23.70
N ALA A 253 -6.32 6.77 -22.82
CA ALA A 253 -6.01 5.38 -23.17
C ALA A 253 -7.28 4.64 -23.60
N ILE A 254 -8.39 4.76 -22.86
CA ILE A 254 -9.66 4.13 -23.23
C ILE A 254 -10.15 4.62 -24.60
N LYS A 255 -10.11 5.94 -24.87
CA LYS A 255 -10.48 6.51 -26.16
C LYS A 255 -9.62 5.93 -27.30
N GLN A 256 -8.30 5.95 -27.15
CA GLN A 256 -7.37 5.47 -28.18
C GLN A 256 -7.44 3.96 -28.38
N GLY A 257 -7.57 3.18 -27.31
CA GLY A 257 -7.73 1.73 -27.36
C GLY A 257 -9.04 1.32 -28.03
N ARG A 258 -10.15 2.06 -27.79
CA ARG A 258 -11.41 1.83 -28.49
C ARG A 258 -11.28 2.11 -29.99
N ASN A 259 -10.65 3.23 -30.36
CA ASN A 259 -10.42 3.56 -31.76
C ASN A 259 -9.53 2.50 -32.45
N ALA A 260 -8.43 2.10 -31.82
CA ALA A 260 -7.55 1.05 -32.34
C ALA A 260 -8.29 -0.26 -32.60
N ARG A 261 -9.16 -0.70 -31.67
CA ARG A 261 -9.98 -1.91 -31.83
C ARG A 261 -11.01 -1.78 -32.95
N ILE A 262 -11.71 -0.64 -33.05
CA ILE A 262 -12.71 -0.42 -34.10
C ILE A 262 -12.05 -0.42 -35.49
N PHE A 263 -10.98 0.35 -35.67
CA PHE A 263 -10.26 0.40 -36.95
C PHE A 263 -9.58 -0.92 -37.29
N GLY A 264 -9.00 -1.62 -36.30
CA GLY A 264 -8.42 -2.95 -36.49
C GLY A 264 -9.47 -3.98 -36.93
N LEU A 265 -10.63 -4.02 -36.27
CA LEU A 265 -11.72 -4.92 -36.63
C LEU A 265 -12.32 -4.59 -38.00
N ALA A 266 -12.50 -3.29 -38.30
CA ALA A 266 -12.95 -2.83 -39.61
C ALA A 266 -11.97 -3.25 -40.72
N ALA A 267 -10.67 -3.08 -40.51
CA ALA A 267 -9.66 -3.51 -41.47
C ALA A 267 -9.68 -5.05 -41.68
N MET A 268 -9.70 -5.83 -40.60
CA MET A 268 -9.76 -7.30 -40.66
C MET A 268 -11.03 -7.83 -41.36
N THR A 269 -12.17 -7.20 -41.12
CA THR A 269 -13.44 -7.59 -41.76
C THR A 269 -13.47 -7.22 -43.23
N LEU A 270 -13.01 -6.02 -43.60
CA LEU A 270 -12.93 -5.59 -45.00
C LEU A 270 -11.95 -6.44 -45.81
N THR A 271 -10.79 -6.81 -45.26
CA THR A 271 -9.83 -7.69 -45.96
C THR A 271 -10.42 -9.09 -46.15
N PHE A 272 -11.05 -9.66 -45.13
CA PHE A 272 -11.71 -10.96 -45.24
C PHE A 272 -12.85 -10.95 -46.27
N MET A 273 -13.71 -9.93 -46.25
CA MET A 273 -14.78 -9.75 -47.24
C MET A 273 -14.21 -9.59 -48.64
N SER A 274 -13.12 -8.83 -48.80
CA SER A 274 -12.43 -8.66 -50.08
C SER A 274 -11.94 -10.00 -50.64
N THR A 275 -11.28 -10.82 -49.83
CA THR A 275 -10.77 -12.12 -50.27
C THR A 275 -11.91 -13.09 -50.59
N THR A 276 -12.95 -13.12 -49.77
CA THR A 276 -14.11 -13.98 -49.98
C THR A 276 -14.83 -13.61 -51.28
N LEU A 277 -15.07 -12.31 -51.50
CA LEU A 277 -15.70 -11.82 -52.72
C LEU A 277 -14.85 -12.12 -53.96
N ALA A 278 -13.53 -11.89 -53.90
CA ALA A 278 -12.62 -12.18 -55.00
C ALA A 278 -12.64 -13.68 -55.38
N VAL A 279 -12.65 -14.57 -54.39
CA VAL A 279 -12.77 -16.02 -54.62
C VAL A 279 -14.11 -16.39 -55.25
N CYS A 280 -15.22 -15.86 -54.72
CA CYS A 280 -16.56 -16.11 -55.26
C CYS A 280 -16.68 -15.64 -56.72
N MET A 281 -16.19 -14.43 -57.04
CA MET A 281 -16.19 -13.88 -58.40
C MET A 281 -15.34 -14.74 -59.34
N THR A 282 -14.13 -15.13 -58.91
CA THR A 282 -13.24 -15.99 -59.69
C THR A 282 -13.88 -17.36 -59.95
N LEU A 283 -14.57 -17.93 -58.96
CA LEU A 283 -15.30 -19.19 -59.09
C LEU A 283 -16.42 -19.11 -60.12
N MET A 284 -17.22 -18.05 -60.04
CA MET A 284 -18.33 -17.82 -60.98
C MET A 284 -17.84 -17.57 -62.40
N GLN A 285 -16.77 -16.79 -62.55
CA GLN A 285 -16.15 -16.55 -63.86
C GLN A 285 -15.57 -17.84 -64.45
N HIS A 286 -14.87 -18.64 -63.63
CA HIS A 286 -14.34 -19.92 -64.08
C HIS A 286 -15.44 -20.91 -64.49
N GLN A 287 -16.56 -20.96 -63.77
CA GLN A 287 -17.71 -21.79 -64.16
C GLN A 287 -18.33 -21.31 -65.49
N ARG A 288 -18.43 -19.98 -65.69
CA ARG A 288 -18.92 -19.39 -66.94
C ARG A 288 -18.05 -19.74 -68.14
N GLU A 289 -16.73 -19.77 -67.98
CA GLU A 289 -15.80 -20.11 -69.05
C GLU A 289 -15.80 -21.61 -69.40
N ARG A 290 -16.10 -22.47 -68.42
CA ARG A 290 -16.01 -23.92 -68.59
C ARG A 290 -17.24 -24.55 -69.24
N ASP A 291 -18.44 -24.20 -68.77
CA ASP A 291 -19.71 -24.75 -69.26
C ASP A 291 -20.84 -23.73 -69.09
N LEU A 292 -21.07 -22.92 -70.11
CA LEU A 292 -22.13 -21.91 -70.12
C LEU A 292 -23.53 -22.55 -69.92
N ASP A 293 -23.73 -23.75 -70.48
CA ASP A 293 -25.01 -24.47 -70.44
C ASP A 293 -25.28 -25.19 -69.11
N ALA A 294 -24.25 -25.42 -68.29
CA ALA A 294 -24.39 -26.07 -66.97
C ALA A 294 -24.73 -25.08 -65.85
N LEU A 295 -24.68 -23.78 -66.11
CA LEU A 295 -25.04 -22.77 -65.12
C LEU A 295 -26.55 -22.78 -64.86
N PRO A 296 -26.98 -22.72 -63.58
CA PRO A 296 -28.39 -22.54 -63.26
C PRO A 296 -28.95 -21.31 -64.00
N PRO A 297 -30.17 -21.36 -64.59
CA PRO A 297 -30.72 -20.25 -65.36
C PRO A 297 -30.74 -18.93 -64.59
N TRP A 298 -31.06 -18.98 -63.29
CA TRP A 298 -31.06 -17.80 -62.42
C TRP A 298 -29.69 -17.11 -62.34
N LEU A 299 -28.60 -17.88 -62.37
CA LEU A 299 -27.23 -17.38 -62.28
C LEU A 299 -26.81 -16.74 -63.59
N TYR A 300 -27.18 -17.36 -64.72
CA TYR A 300 -26.98 -16.78 -66.05
C TYR A 300 -27.70 -15.43 -66.18
N TYR A 301 -28.97 -15.35 -65.79
CA TYR A 301 -29.71 -14.08 -65.77
C TYR A 301 -29.05 -13.08 -64.82
N PHE A 302 -28.66 -13.50 -63.61
CA PHE A 302 -28.00 -12.64 -62.63
C PHE A 302 -26.70 -12.02 -63.16
N MET A 303 -25.85 -12.81 -63.82
CA MET A 303 -24.60 -12.31 -64.42
C MET A 303 -24.83 -11.29 -65.55
N GLY A 304 -26.00 -11.31 -66.19
CA GLY A 304 -26.41 -10.31 -67.18
C GLY A 304 -27.05 -9.05 -66.57
N THR A 305 -27.36 -9.04 -65.27
CA THR A 305 -27.98 -7.88 -64.62
C THR A 305 -26.96 -6.81 -64.23
N THR A 306 -27.46 -5.59 -64.01
CA THR A 306 -26.67 -4.47 -63.44
C THR A 306 -26.08 -4.80 -62.07
N SER A 307 -26.66 -5.75 -61.34
CA SER A 307 -26.14 -6.21 -60.04
C SER A 307 -24.78 -6.90 -60.17
N TRP A 308 -24.50 -7.59 -61.29
CA TRP A 308 -23.18 -8.18 -61.54
C TRP A 308 -22.12 -7.11 -61.71
N HIS A 309 -22.39 -6.08 -62.53
CA HIS A 309 -21.50 -4.94 -62.67
C HIS A 309 -21.29 -4.18 -61.35
N PHE A 310 -22.31 -4.12 -60.49
CA PHE A 310 -22.14 -3.57 -59.14
C PHE A 310 -21.17 -4.42 -58.31
N LEU A 311 -21.22 -5.75 -58.37
CA LEU A 311 -20.25 -6.62 -57.69
C LEU A 311 -18.82 -6.42 -58.19
N ASP A 312 -18.61 -6.18 -59.48
CA ASP A 312 -17.29 -5.82 -60.04
C ASP A 312 -16.74 -4.53 -59.40
N TRP A 313 -17.59 -3.50 -59.26
CA TRP A 313 -17.21 -2.25 -58.58
C TRP A 313 -16.92 -2.47 -57.09
N VAL A 314 -17.75 -3.26 -56.41
CA VAL A 314 -17.55 -3.59 -54.99
C VAL A 314 -16.23 -4.34 -54.80
N MET A 315 -15.85 -5.25 -55.71
CA MET A 315 -14.57 -5.97 -55.68
C MET A 315 -13.36 -5.02 -55.81
N LEU A 316 -13.52 -3.89 -56.49
CA LEU A 316 -12.49 -2.85 -56.57
C LEU A 316 -12.49 -1.95 -55.31
N ILE A 317 -13.68 -1.55 -54.84
CA ILE A 317 -13.84 -0.58 -53.75
C ILE A 317 -13.47 -1.18 -52.39
N ILE A 318 -13.93 -2.40 -52.06
CA ILE A 318 -13.68 -3.00 -50.73
C ILE A 318 -12.18 -3.07 -50.40
N PRO A 319 -11.29 -3.68 -51.22
CA PRO A 319 -9.86 -3.71 -50.92
C PRO A 319 -9.24 -2.30 -50.86
N ALA A 320 -9.68 -1.35 -51.69
CA ALA A 320 -9.23 0.03 -51.61
C ALA A 320 -9.62 0.72 -50.29
N THR A 321 -10.83 0.45 -49.77
CA THR A 321 -11.24 0.94 -48.46
C THR A 321 -10.53 0.22 -47.32
N ALA A 322 -10.20 -1.06 -47.47
CA ALA A 322 -9.43 -1.83 -46.50
C ALA A 322 -8.01 -1.27 -46.36
N THR A 323 -7.32 -0.98 -47.48
CA THR A 323 -5.98 -0.39 -47.47
C THR A 323 -5.99 1.03 -46.94
N LEU A 324 -7.00 1.84 -47.28
CA LEU A 324 -7.18 3.17 -46.68
C LEU A 324 -7.37 3.08 -45.16
N THR A 325 -8.19 2.14 -44.69
CA THR A 325 -8.43 1.92 -43.25
C THR A 325 -7.15 1.51 -42.53
N LEU A 326 -6.36 0.62 -43.13
CA LEU A 326 -5.06 0.20 -42.60
C LEU A 326 -4.06 1.37 -42.60
N MET A 327 -4.04 2.18 -43.64
CA MET A 327 -3.22 3.39 -43.71
C MET A 327 -3.62 4.40 -42.62
N MET A 328 -4.90 4.57 -42.34
CA MET A 328 -5.38 5.42 -41.24
C MET A 328 -4.96 4.87 -39.87
N LEU A 329 -5.05 3.54 -39.68
CA LEU A 329 -4.59 2.87 -38.46
C LEU A 329 -3.08 3.09 -38.23
N SER A 330 -2.28 2.97 -39.29
CA SER A 330 -0.84 3.20 -39.25
C SER A 330 -0.46 4.67 -39.11
N PHE A 331 -1.15 5.59 -39.77
CA PHE A 331 -0.83 7.02 -39.73
C PHE A 331 -1.14 7.64 -38.36
N LYS A 332 -2.22 7.18 -37.72
CA LYS A 332 -2.65 7.70 -36.42
C LYS A 332 -1.92 7.06 -35.24
N ASP A 333 -1.25 5.93 -35.44
CA ASP A 333 -0.53 5.18 -34.42
C ASP A 333 -1.37 4.91 -33.16
N PHE A 334 -2.67 4.66 -33.33
CA PHE A 334 -3.62 4.53 -32.21
C PHE A 334 -3.18 3.48 -31.20
N GLN A 335 -2.67 2.34 -31.67
CA GLN A 335 -2.18 1.26 -30.82
C GLN A 335 -0.96 1.70 -30.00
N ARG A 336 0.00 2.39 -30.61
CA ARG A 336 1.21 2.86 -29.91
C ARG A 336 0.88 3.94 -28.89
N LYS A 337 -0.01 4.87 -29.24
CA LYS A 337 -0.51 5.92 -28.32
C LYS A 337 -1.24 5.31 -27.13
N TRP A 338 -2.16 4.36 -27.38
CA TRP A 338 -2.84 3.62 -26.32
C TRP A 338 -1.84 2.93 -25.37
N MET A 339 -0.89 2.16 -25.93
CA MET A 339 0.10 1.46 -25.12
C MET A 339 0.96 2.41 -24.27
N SER A 340 1.36 3.56 -24.84
CA SER A 340 2.16 4.56 -24.13
C SER A 340 1.39 5.21 -22.98
N LEU A 341 0.14 5.62 -23.24
CA LEU A 341 -0.75 6.19 -22.22
C LEU A 341 -1.04 5.22 -21.09
N GLU A 342 -1.35 3.97 -21.42
CA GLU A 342 -1.63 2.91 -20.45
C GLU A 342 -0.41 2.65 -19.55
N ALA A 343 0.79 2.59 -20.15
CA ALA A 343 2.03 2.43 -19.40
C ALA A 343 2.30 3.62 -18.46
N SER A 344 2.09 4.85 -18.92
CA SER A 344 2.26 6.04 -18.08
C SER A 344 1.18 6.18 -17.01
N ALA A 345 -0.06 5.77 -17.27
CA ALA A 345 -1.10 5.71 -16.24
C ALA A 345 -0.67 4.75 -15.11
N ALA A 346 -0.22 3.55 -15.47
CA ALA A 346 0.28 2.57 -14.51
C ALA A 346 1.51 3.07 -13.73
N GLN A 347 2.41 3.81 -14.39
CA GLN A 347 3.56 4.42 -13.74
C GLN A 347 3.14 5.51 -12.74
N VAL A 348 2.24 6.42 -13.11
CA VAL A 348 1.71 7.42 -12.17
C VAL A 348 1.03 6.74 -10.98
N LEU A 349 0.30 5.63 -11.20
CA LEU A 349 -0.32 4.87 -10.11
C LEU A 349 0.72 4.26 -9.16
N HIS A 350 1.79 3.67 -9.72
CA HIS A 350 2.94 3.18 -8.97
C HIS A 350 3.56 4.30 -8.10
N GLU A 351 3.74 5.50 -8.68
CA GLU A 351 4.30 6.63 -7.94
C GLU A 351 3.39 7.12 -6.82
N ILE A 352 2.07 7.17 -7.05
CA ILE A 352 1.11 7.56 -6.01
C ILE A 352 1.22 6.63 -4.80
N TYR A 353 1.21 5.31 -5.02
CA TYR A 353 1.23 4.36 -3.91
C TYR A 353 2.60 4.30 -3.22
N THR A 354 3.71 4.34 -3.95
CA THR A 354 5.05 4.36 -3.34
C THR A 354 5.29 5.65 -2.54
N PHE A 355 4.80 6.80 -3.02
CA PHE A 355 4.84 8.06 -2.29
C PHE A 355 3.98 8.00 -1.01
N ARG A 356 2.72 7.57 -1.11
CA ARG A 356 1.79 7.48 0.04
C ARG A 356 2.25 6.50 1.12
N MET A 357 2.97 5.45 0.73
CA MET A 357 3.53 4.46 1.65
C MET A 357 4.93 4.84 2.18
N ARG A 358 5.54 5.91 1.65
CA ARG A 358 6.93 6.33 1.93
C ARG A 358 7.95 5.21 1.71
N VAL A 359 7.81 4.48 0.60
CA VAL A 359 8.67 3.34 0.24
C VAL A 359 9.65 3.74 -0.87
N GLY A 360 10.81 3.08 -0.91
CA GLY A 360 11.81 3.25 -1.96
C GLY A 360 12.46 4.62 -1.89
N ARG A 361 12.38 5.39 -2.99
CA ARG A 361 12.97 6.74 -3.08
C ARG A 361 12.24 7.81 -2.25
N TYR A 362 11.07 7.47 -1.74
CA TYR A 362 10.26 8.34 -0.87
C TYR A 362 10.42 7.99 0.61
N GLY A 363 11.22 6.97 0.93
CA GLY A 363 11.58 6.65 2.29
C GLY A 363 12.49 7.72 2.87
N LEU A 364 12.28 8.06 4.14
CA LEU A 364 13.15 8.95 4.90
C LEU A 364 14.47 8.23 5.16
N VAL A 365 15.42 8.34 4.22
CA VAL A 365 16.79 7.92 4.49
C VAL A 365 17.40 8.99 5.38
N HIS A 366 17.52 8.68 6.66
CA HIS A 366 18.16 9.57 7.61
C HIS A 366 19.66 9.53 7.34
N GLU A 367 20.15 10.44 6.50
CA GLU A 367 21.57 10.74 6.48
C GLU A 367 21.90 11.42 7.82
N SER A 368 22.80 10.83 8.60
CA SER A 368 23.23 11.35 9.89
C SER A 368 23.87 12.73 9.72
N GLY A 369 23.09 13.80 9.93
CA GLY A 369 23.58 15.18 9.96
C GLY A 369 22.77 16.22 9.17
N SER A 370 21.72 15.84 8.45
CA SER A 370 20.86 16.81 7.74
C SER A 370 19.71 17.34 8.61
N ASN A 371 19.34 18.60 8.40
CA ASN A 371 18.20 19.22 9.08
C ASN A 371 16.90 18.50 8.71
N MET A 372 16.12 18.08 9.71
CA MET A 372 14.92 17.24 9.53
C MET A 372 13.88 17.84 8.56
N SER A 373 13.70 19.17 8.55
CA SER A 373 12.81 19.87 7.62
C SER A 373 13.24 19.77 6.16
N VAL A 374 14.55 19.69 5.89
CA VAL A 374 15.09 19.48 4.54
C VAL A 374 14.84 18.04 4.07
N VAL A 375 14.89 17.08 5.00
CA VAL A 375 14.68 15.65 4.71
C VAL A 375 13.23 15.37 4.30
N GLN A 376 12.24 16.07 4.86
CA GLN A 376 10.81 15.87 4.53
C GLN A 376 10.37 16.52 3.21
N GLN A 377 10.90 17.70 2.87
CA GLN A 377 10.57 18.36 1.59
C GLN A 377 11.10 17.61 0.36
N GLN A 378 12.13 16.79 0.54
CA GLN A 378 12.79 16.06 -0.53
C GLN A 378 11.89 15.03 -1.24
N PRO A 379 11.18 14.10 -0.54
CA PRO A 379 10.22 13.18 -1.17
C PRO A 379 9.19 13.86 -2.07
N ARG A 380 8.64 15.01 -1.64
CA ARG A 380 7.61 15.72 -2.38
C ARG A 380 8.16 16.38 -3.65
N ALA A 381 9.35 16.98 -3.57
CA ALA A 381 10.04 17.51 -4.73
C ALA A 381 10.33 16.41 -5.75
N ILE A 382 10.89 15.27 -5.30
CA ILE A 382 11.17 14.10 -6.14
C ILE A 382 9.89 13.57 -6.79
N PHE A 383 8.80 13.46 -6.04
CA PHE A 383 7.51 12.99 -6.56
C PHE A 383 6.97 13.93 -7.64
N THR A 384 6.94 15.22 -7.34
CA THR A 384 6.45 16.25 -8.27
C THR A 384 7.28 16.30 -9.54
N ASP A 385 8.60 16.21 -9.43
CA ASP A 385 9.50 16.24 -10.58
C ASP A 385 9.39 14.98 -11.43
N THR A 386 9.21 13.80 -10.81
CA THR A 386 8.91 12.58 -11.56
C THR A 386 7.58 12.71 -12.32
N LEU A 387 6.52 13.23 -11.69
CA LEU A 387 5.24 13.44 -12.38
C LEU A 387 5.37 14.40 -13.58
N LYS A 388 6.14 15.48 -13.42
CA LYS A 388 6.43 16.41 -14.52
C LYS A 388 7.22 15.73 -15.63
N GLU A 389 8.17 14.86 -15.31
CA GLU A 389 8.94 14.09 -16.28
C GLU A 389 8.04 13.14 -17.06
N LEU A 390 7.16 12.40 -16.39
CA LEU A 390 6.17 11.53 -17.03
C LEU A 390 5.22 12.30 -17.94
N LEU A 391 4.76 13.46 -17.49
CA LEU A 391 3.90 14.33 -18.29
C LEU A 391 4.63 14.87 -19.52
N ARG A 392 5.90 15.29 -19.38
CA ARG A 392 6.72 15.75 -20.51
C ARG A 392 6.97 14.62 -21.51
N ALA A 393 7.35 13.44 -21.03
CA ALA A 393 7.57 12.27 -21.86
C ALA A 393 6.31 11.90 -22.66
N GLN A 394 5.14 11.96 -22.03
CA GLN A 394 3.86 11.74 -22.71
C GLN A 394 3.51 12.85 -23.68
N SER A 395 3.66 14.12 -23.30
CA SER A 395 3.36 15.24 -24.21
C SER A 395 4.17 15.18 -25.51
N ALA A 396 5.44 14.77 -25.42
CA ALA A 396 6.30 14.58 -26.60
C ALA A 396 5.81 13.44 -27.50
N SER A 397 5.24 12.37 -26.92
CA SER A 397 4.65 11.26 -27.68
C SER A 397 3.33 11.65 -28.36
N MET A 398 2.65 12.66 -27.83
CA MET A 398 1.30 13.08 -28.23
C MET A 398 1.24 14.35 -29.08
N ASN A 399 2.36 14.85 -29.62
CA ASN A 399 2.51 16.13 -30.35
C ASN A 399 1.45 16.50 -31.42
N THR A 400 0.54 15.60 -31.81
CA THR A 400 -0.53 15.83 -32.79
C THR A 400 -1.94 15.81 -32.22
N ASP A 401 -2.17 15.23 -31.04
CA ASP A 401 -3.49 15.12 -30.42
C ASP A 401 -3.48 15.94 -29.13
N HIS A 402 -4.23 17.05 -29.12
CA HIS A 402 -4.44 17.80 -27.89
C HIS A 402 -5.13 16.88 -26.88
N LEU A 403 -4.50 16.70 -25.71
CA LEU A 403 -5.16 16.07 -24.57
C LEU A 403 -6.41 16.88 -24.26
N ASP A 404 -7.54 16.19 -24.32
CA ASP A 404 -8.87 16.76 -24.17
C ASP A 404 -9.04 17.25 -22.72
N SER A 405 -8.63 18.49 -22.44
CA SER A 405 -8.56 19.09 -21.10
C SER A 405 -9.92 19.58 -20.62
N SER A 406 -10.97 18.76 -20.79
CA SER A 406 -12.31 18.99 -20.23
C SER A 406 -12.29 18.80 -18.70
N GLU A 407 -11.45 19.57 -18.01
CA GLU A 407 -11.19 19.53 -16.56
C GLU A 407 -12.26 20.24 -15.73
N ALA A 408 -13.01 21.17 -16.32
CA ALA A 408 -13.84 22.12 -15.58
C ALA A 408 -15.00 21.47 -14.78
N HIS A 409 -15.41 20.24 -15.10
CA HIS A 409 -16.55 19.59 -14.45
C HIS A 409 -16.21 18.50 -13.42
N ARG A 410 -14.94 18.13 -13.23
CA ARG A 410 -14.55 16.96 -12.41
C ARG A 410 -14.04 17.26 -11.01
N LEU A 411 -14.09 18.51 -10.57
CA LEU A 411 -13.72 18.90 -9.21
C LEU A 411 -14.79 18.61 -8.14
N ALA A 412 -15.88 17.91 -8.50
CA ALA A 412 -16.88 17.51 -7.53
C ALA A 412 -16.26 16.57 -6.47
N SER A 413 -16.55 16.86 -5.20
CA SER A 413 -16.24 15.96 -4.08
C SER A 413 -16.82 14.57 -4.37
N GLY A 414 -15.95 13.57 -4.46
CA GLY A 414 -16.33 12.18 -4.79
C GLY A 414 -15.84 11.65 -6.13
N TRP A 415 -15.32 12.50 -7.04
CA TRP A 415 -14.71 12.01 -8.29
C TRP A 415 -13.60 10.99 -8.02
N LEU A 416 -12.71 11.28 -7.05
CA LEU A 416 -11.61 10.38 -6.72
C LEU A 416 -12.11 9.01 -6.24
N SER A 417 -13.13 8.98 -5.41
CA SER A 417 -13.74 7.73 -4.92
C SER A 417 -14.42 6.94 -6.05
N GLN A 418 -15.00 7.62 -7.05
CA GLN A 418 -15.54 6.96 -8.24
C GLN A 418 -14.40 6.45 -9.15
N HIS A 419 -13.36 7.26 -9.34
CA HIS A 419 -12.19 6.94 -10.15
C HIS A 419 -11.46 5.70 -9.61
N ARG A 420 -11.17 5.68 -8.30
CA ARG A 420 -10.57 4.53 -7.61
C ARG A 420 -11.42 3.26 -7.73
N ARG A 421 -12.74 3.38 -7.64
CA ARG A 421 -13.66 2.25 -7.87
C ARG A 421 -13.58 1.73 -9.31
N GLY A 422 -13.37 2.63 -10.28
CA GLY A 422 -13.19 2.29 -11.69
C GLY A 422 -11.87 1.57 -12.03
N LEU A 423 -10.86 1.61 -11.16
CA LEU A 423 -9.59 0.91 -11.38
C LEU A 423 -9.73 -0.61 -11.39
N TYR A 424 -10.71 -1.15 -10.64
CA TYR A 424 -10.92 -2.59 -10.48
C TYR A 424 -12.39 -2.96 -10.66
N PRO A 425 -12.93 -2.90 -11.88
CA PRO A 425 -14.35 -3.09 -12.14
C PRO A 425 -14.86 -4.45 -11.65
N ASN A 426 -14.03 -5.50 -11.69
CA ASN A 426 -14.44 -6.84 -11.29
C ASN A 426 -14.37 -7.10 -9.78
N SER A 427 -13.72 -6.23 -9.00
CA SER A 427 -13.56 -6.42 -7.56
C SER A 427 -14.83 -6.05 -6.77
N LEU A 428 -15.59 -5.07 -7.26
CA LEU A 428 -16.71 -4.47 -6.54
C LEU A 428 -18.02 -5.25 -6.67
N SER A 429 -18.25 -5.89 -7.82
CA SER A 429 -19.48 -6.66 -8.06
C SER A 429 -19.67 -7.77 -7.04
N ARG A 430 -18.59 -8.47 -6.66
CA ARG A 430 -18.64 -9.55 -5.68
C ARG A 430 -18.75 -9.08 -4.23
N SER A 431 -18.09 -7.99 -3.88
CA SER A 431 -18.07 -7.54 -2.48
C SER A 431 -19.44 -7.07 -1.98
N ALA A 432 -20.29 -6.57 -2.88
CA ALA A 432 -21.67 -6.20 -2.54
C ALA A 432 -22.55 -7.44 -2.29
N GLU A 433 -22.34 -8.52 -3.05
CA GLU A 433 -23.04 -9.80 -2.86
C GLU A 433 -22.56 -10.49 -1.57
N ASP A 434 -21.25 -10.52 -1.34
CA ASP A 434 -20.66 -11.15 -0.15
C ASP A 434 -21.02 -10.41 1.14
N ALA A 435 -21.09 -9.07 1.12
CA ALA A 435 -21.50 -8.28 2.28
C ALA A 435 -22.97 -8.52 2.68
N GLY A 436 -23.84 -8.89 1.73
CA GLY A 436 -25.20 -9.33 2.00
C GLY A 436 -25.23 -10.71 2.66
N SER A 437 -24.49 -11.66 2.10
CA SER A 437 -24.42 -13.05 2.59
C SER A 437 -23.83 -13.18 4.00
N VAL A 438 -22.78 -12.42 4.33
CA VAL A 438 -22.16 -12.46 5.67
C VAL A 438 -23.10 -11.89 6.73
N ARG A 439 -23.95 -10.91 6.39
CA ARG A 439 -24.97 -10.42 7.34
C ARG A 439 -26.03 -11.48 7.65
N ASP A 440 -26.45 -12.25 6.65
CA ASP A 440 -27.45 -13.31 6.84
C ASP A 440 -26.88 -14.50 7.64
N LEU A 441 -25.60 -14.84 7.43
CA LEU A 441 -24.92 -15.89 8.22
C LEU A 441 -24.61 -15.44 9.65
N LYS A 442 -24.25 -14.17 9.86
CA LYS A 442 -23.99 -13.63 11.21
C LYS A 442 -25.28 -13.46 12.01
N ALA A 443 -26.42 -13.26 11.35
CA ALA A 443 -27.74 -13.30 12.00
C ALA A 443 -28.17 -14.73 12.41
N ALA A 444 -27.67 -15.76 11.72
CA ALA A 444 -28.01 -17.15 12.00
C ALA A 444 -27.10 -17.84 13.04
N ALA A 445 -25.95 -17.25 13.40
CA ALA A 445 -24.95 -17.86 14.28
C ALA A 445 -24.96 -17.35 15.74
N VAL A 446 -26.02 -16.66 16.18
CA VAL A 446 -26.10 -15.98 17.49
C VAL A 446 -26.52 -16.92 18.65
N ASP A 447 -26.08 -18.17 18.73
CA ASP A 447 -26.47 -19.03 19.86
C ASP A 447 -25.40 -20.00 20.40
N THR A 448 -24.11 -19.64 20.29
CA THR A 448 -23.03 -20.40 20.93
C THR A 448 -22.06 -19.50 21.71
N ASP A 449 -22.16 -19.57 23.04
CA ASP A 449 -21.44 -18.80 24.09
C ASP A 449 -19.90 -18.99 24.15
N THR A 450 -19.25 -19.34 23.06
CA THR A 450 -17.79 -19.46 22.99
C THR A 450 -17.22 -18.51 21.95
N GLU A 451 -17.37 -17.21 22.18
CA GLU A 451 -16.58 -16.21 21.44
C GLU A 451 -15.13 -16.25 21.93
N PRO A 452 -14.16 -16.53 21.05
CA PRO A 452 -12.75 -16.44 21.43
C PRO A 452 -12.43 -14.98 21.76
N LEU A 453 -11.98 -14.74 22.98
CA LEU A 453 -11.57 -13.44 23.54
C LEU A 453 -10.54 -12.65 22.69
N LEU A 454 -9.93 -13.28 21.68
CA LEU A 454 -9.02 -12.66 20.72
C LEU A 454 -9.69 -12.18 19.42
N ALA A 455 -10.83 -12.75 19.01
CA ALA A 455 -11.49 -12.35 17.75
C ALA A 455 -12.18 -10.98 17.86
N ASN A 456 -12.64 -10.60 19.05
CA ASN A 456 -13.27 -9.30 19.27
C ASN A 456 -12.27 -8.14 19.35
N ALA A 457 -10.98 -8.41 19.64
CA ALA A 457 -9.92 -7.40 19.55
C ALA A 457 -9.48 -7.16 18.10
N GLU A 458 -9.66 -8.14 17.20
CA GLU A 458 -9.39 -7.99 15.76
C GLU A 458 -10.59 -7.46 14.97
N ALA A 459 -11.82 -7.57 15.51
CA ALA A 459 -13.02 -6.92 14.97
C ALA A 459 -13.05 -5.40 15.28
N GLY A 460 -11.88 -4.76 15.23
CA GLY A 460 -11.73 -3.31 15.32
C GLY A 460 -12.66 -2.63 14.32
N GLU A 461 -13.15 -1.44 14.70
CA GLU A 461 -14.04 -0.64 13.87
C GLU A 461 -13.61 -0.72 12.41
N PRO A 462 -14.53 -1.02 11.47
CA PRO A 462 -14.18 -1.19 10.07
C PRO A 462 -13.37 0.02 9.65
N ALA A 463 -12.09 -0.23 9.34
CA ALA A 463 -11.12 0.82 9.07
C ALA A 463 -11.77 1.83 8.13
N LEU A 464 -11.89 3.08 8.59
CA LEU A 464 -12.56 4.11 7.82
C LEU A 464 -11.95 4.13 6.42
N PRO A 465 -12.77 4.12 5.35
CA PRO A 465 -12.26 4.09 3.99
C PRO A 465 -11.23 5.22 3.80
N SER A 466 -10.03 4.91 3.30
CA SER A 466 -9.03 5.95 3.09
C SER A 466 -9.58 6.98 2.12
N ASP A 467 -9.38 8.25 2.43
CA ASP A 467 -9.66 9.38 1.54
C ASP A 467 -8.92 9.26 0.18
N GLY A 468 -7.89 8.43 0.10
CA GLY A 468 -7.06 8.22 -1.08
C GLY A 468 -5.97 9.28 -1.27
N LEU A 469 -5.85 10.21 -0.32
CA LEU A 469 -4.95 11.37 -0.40
C LEU A 469 -3.89 11.33 0.70
N GLY A 470 -4.24 10.91 1.92
CA GLY A 470 -3.32 10.82 3.05
C GLY A 470 -2.30 9.69 2.95
N SER A 471 -1.40 9.63 3.92
CA SER A 471 -0.54 8.46 4.16
C SER A 471 -1.41 7.21 4.35
N LEU A 472 -0.87 6.06 4.00
CA LEU A 472 -1.61 4.81 3.99
C LEU A 472 -0.91 3.79 4.89
N SER A 473 -1.68 3.13 5.76
CA SER A 473 -1.17 2.00 6.54
C SER A 473 -0.98 0.78 5.63
N VAL A 474 -0.21 -0.21 6.09
CA VAL A 474 0.04 -1.44 5.31
C VAL A 474 -1.26 -2.22 5.13
N GLU A 475 -2.11 -2.25 6.15
CA GLU A 475 -3.43 -2.89 6.17
C GLU A 475 -4.35 -2.22 5.15
N ALA A 476 -4.40 -0.89 5.16
CA ALA A 476 -5.21 -0.13 4.22
C ALA A 476 -4.67 -0.29 2.78
N TYR A 477 -3.36 -0.35 2.59
CA TYR A 477 -2.77 -0.66 1.29
C TYR A 477 -3.16 -2.05 0.77
N MET A 478 -3.08 -3.08 1.62
CA MET A 478 -3.50 -4.43 1.27
C MET A 478 -4.98 -4.46 0.86
N ALA A 479 -5.84 -3.81 1.64
CA ALA A 479 -7.29 -3.76 1.40
C ALA A 479 -7.66 -2.96 0.14
N GLU A 480 -6.98 -1.84 -0.13
CA GLU A 480 -7.35 -0.90 -1.20
C GLU A 480 -6.65 -1.15 -2.53
N ARG A 481 -5.48 -1.82 -2.53
CA ARG A 481 -4.62 -1.98 -3.71
C ARG A 481 -4.32 -3.44 -4.01
N THR A 482 -3.69 -4.17 -3.09
CA THR A 482 -3.19 -5.53 -3.36
C THR A 482 -4.33 -6.53 -3.59
N LEU A 483 -5.30 -6.60 -2.68
CA LEU A 483 -6.42 -7.55 -2.78
C LEU A 483 -7.36 -7.24 -3.96
N PRO A 484 -7.76 -5.98 -4.23
CA PRO A 484 -8.56 -5.67 -5.42
C PRO A 484 -7.85 -6.00 -6.72
N LEU A 485 -6.55 -5.72 -6.83
CA LEU A 485 -5.75 -6.07 -8.01
C LEU A 485 -5.68 -7.59 -8.22
N LEU A 486 -5.43 -8.35 -7.15
CA LEU A 486 -5.42 -9.81 -7.21
C LEU A 486 -6.76 -10.38 -7.69
N ARG A 487 -7.87 -9.91 -7.11
CA ARG A 487 -9.23 -10.34 -7.49
C ARG A 487 -9.55 -9.98 -8.94
N ASP A 488 -9.16 -8.79 -9.38
CA ASP A 488 -9.37 -8.34 -10.74
C ASP A 488 -8.58 -9.20 -11.75
N LEU A 489 -7.31 -9.52 -11.46
CA LEU A 489 -6.51 -10.42 -12.29
C LEU A 489 -7.09 -11.86 -12.32
N GLN A 490 -7.54 -12.37 -11.18
CA GLN A 490 -8.20 -13.68 -11.09
C GLN A 490 -9.49 -13.74 -11.91
N ALA A 491 -10.27 -12.65 -11.95
CA ALA A 491 -11.47 -12.53 -12.76
C ALA A 491 -11.16 -12.43 -14.27
N GLN A 492 -10.07 -11.75 -14.64
CA GLN A 492 -9.67 -11.56 -16.04
C GLN A 492 -9.03 -12.81 -16.68
N ALA A 493 -8.26 -13.58 -15.91
CA ALA A 493 -7.54 -14.77 -16.39
C ALA A 493 -8.41 -15.79 -17.17
N PRO A 494 -9.59 -16.24 -16.67
CA PRO A 494 -10.41 -17.20 -17.40
C PRO A 494 -10.97 -16.64 -18.71
N HIS A 495 -11.32 -15.35 -18.73
CA HIS A 495 -11.82 -14.70 -19.94
C HIS A 495 -10.72 -14.60 -21.01
N LEU A 496 -9.49 -14.23 -20.63
CA LEU A 496 -8.35 -14.23 -21.54
C LEU A 496 -8.01 -15.62 -22.06
N SER A 497 -8.09 -16.64 -21.19
CA SER A 497 -7.87 -18.04 -21.57
C SER A 497 -8.91 -18.54 -22.58
N TRP A 498 -10.19 -18.20 -22.37
CA TRP A 498 -11.26 -18.53 -23.29
C TRP A 498 -11.08 -17.85 -24.65
N GLN A 499 -10.75 -16.55 -24.66
CA GLN A 499 -10.47 -15.81 -25.90
C GLN A 499 -9.29 -16.42 -26.66
N TYR A 500 -8.19 -16.73 -25.98
CA TYR A 500 -7.02 -17.37 -26.59
C TYR A 500 -7.38 -18.74 -27.19
N THR A 501 -8.07 -19.58 -26.43
CA THR A 501 -8.47 -20.92 -26.86
C THR A 501 -9.43 -20.86 -28.05
N CYS A 502 -10.40 -19.95 -28.01
CA CYS A 502 -11.37 -19.75 -29.09
C CYS A 502 -10.70 -19.33 -30.39
N CYS A 503 -9.86 -18.28 -30.39
CA CYS A 503 -9.17 -17.85 -31.60
C CYS A 503 -8.18 -18.90 -32.13
N LYS A 504 -7.48 -19.62 -31.24
CA LYS A 504 -6.58 -20.72 -31.63
C LYS A 504 -7.34 -21.88 -32.27
N PHE A 505 -8.49 -22.23 -31.72
CA PHE A 505 -9.38 -23.25 -32.28
C PHE A 505 -9.93 -22.83 -33.65
N LEU A 506 -10.34 -21.56 -33.81
CA LEU A 506 -10.75 -21.03 -35.12
C LEU A 506 -9.62 -21.10 -36.16
N GLY A 507 -8.40 -20.73 -35.80
CA GLY A 507 -7.22 -20.87 -36.68
C GLY A 507 -6.92 -22.32 -37.06
N PHE A 508 -7.08 -23.25 -36.11
CA PHE A 508 -6.96 -24.69 -36.37
C PHE A 508 -8.05 -25.18 -37.34
N LEU A 509 -9.33 -24.85 -37.10
CA LEU A 509 -10.44 -25.20 -37.97
C LEU A 509 -10.26 -24.65 -39.39
N ALA A 510 -9.81 -23.40 -39.51
CA ALA A 510 -9.51 -22.76 -40.79
C ALA A 510 -8.43 -23.53 -41.56
N SER A 511 -7.36 -23.94 -40.86
CA SER A 511 -6.27 -24.73 -41.44
C SER A 511 -6.73 -26.13 -41.86
N SER A 512 -7.51 -26.83 -41.03
CA SER A 512 -8.08 -28.14 -41.37
C SER A 512 -9.05 -28.05 -42.56
N THR A 513 -9.86 -26.99 -42.61
CA THR A 513 -10.79 -26.74 -43.72
C THR A 513 -10.02 -26.54 -45.03
N ALA A 514 -8.91 -25.79 -45.01
CA ALA A 514 -8.05 -25.62 -46.18
C ALA A 514 -7.50 -26.97 -46.69
N SER A 515 -7.05 -27.85 -45.80
CA SER A 515 -6.58 -29.20 -46.16
C SER A 515 -7.69 -30.09 -46.71
N LEU A 516 -8.89 -30.06 -46.11
CA LEU A 516 -10.05 -30.81 -46.61
C LEU A 516 -10.47 -30.32 -48.00
N LEU A 517 -10.54 -29.00 -48.20
CA LEU A 517 -10.84 -28.42 -49.51
C LEU A 517 -9.82 -28.85 -50.57
N ALA A 518 -8.53 -28.91 -50.22
CA ALA A 518 -7.50 -29.43 -51.12
C ALA A 518 -7.72 -30.91 -51.47
N ALA A 519 -8.07 -31.75 -50.48
CA ALA A 519 -8.32 -33.18 -50.67
C ALA A 519 -9.53 -33.45 -51.59
N PHE A 520 -10.61 -32.67 -51.45
CA PHE A 520 -11.78 -32.73 -52.32
C PHE A 520 -11.57 -32.05 -53.68
N ARG A 521 -10.35 -31.58 -53.98
CA ARG A 521 -10.01 -30.82 -55.20
C ARG A 521 -10.82 -29.53 -55.36
N LEU A 522 -11.33 -28.97 -54.27
CA LEU A 522 -12.00 -27.66 -54.20
C LEU A 522 -10.96 -26.56 -53.97
N THR A 523 -9.93 -26.53 -54.83
CA THR A 523 -8.74 -25.66 -54.66
C THR A 523 -9.08 -24.18 -54.68
N SER A 524 -10.18 -23.80 -55.30
CA SER A 524 -10.67 -22.43 -55.39
C SER A 524 -11.15 -21.86 -54.05
N LEU A 525 -11.64 -22.67 -53.11
CA LEU A 525 -12.12 -22.20 -51.80
C LEU A 525 -11.02 -22.09 -50.74
N ILE A 526 -9.83 -22.65 -51.01
CA ILE A 526 -8.69 -22.63 -50.09
C ILE A 526 -8.35 -21.21 -49.61
N PRO A 527 -8.31 -20.15 -50.45
CA PRO A 527 -7.95 -18.81 -50.00
C PRO A 527 -8.90 -18.22 -48.97
N VAL A 528 -10.19 -18.61 -48.98
CA VAL A 528 -11.17 -18.17 -47.96
C VAL A 528 -10.85 -18.79 -46.61
N ALA A 529 -10.55 -20.09 -46.59
CA ALA A 529 -10.14 -20.78 -45.38
C ALA A 529 -8.82 -20.21 -44.83
N VAL A 530 -7.85 -19.91 -45.70
CA VAL A 530 -6.59 -19.26 -45.30
C VAL A 530 -6.83 -17.85 -44.74
N ALA A 531 -7.66 -17.04 -45.40
CA ALA A 531 -8.00 -15.70 -44.94
C ALA A 531 -8.66 -15.71 -43.55
N LEU A 532 -9.55 -16.67 -43.28
CA LEU A 532 -10.14 -16.86 -41.96
C LEU A 532 -9.06 -17.18 -40.90
N GLY A 533 -8.08 -18.01 -41.26
CA GLY A 533 -6.93 -18.31 -40.40
C GLY A 533 -6.09 -17.07 -40.06
N VAL A 534 -5.86 -16.20 -41.06
CA VAL A 534 -5.16 -14.92 -40.88
C VAL A 534 -5.94 -14.02 -39.91
N VAL A 535 -7.24 -13.85 -40.09
CA VAL A 535 -8.07 -13.04 -39.16
C VAL A 535 -8.00 -13.57 -37.73
N ALA A 536 -8.10 -14.89 -37.54
CA ALA A 536 -8.01 -15.49 -36.21
C ALA A 536 -6.64 -15.23 -35.55
N ASN A 537 -5.56 -15.32 -36.33
CA ASN A 537 -4.20 -15.03 -35.87
C ASN A 537 -4.00 -13.53 -35.58
N ASP A 538 -4.52 -12.64 -36.43
CA ASP A 538 -4.43 -11.20 -36.23
C ASP A 538 -5.20 -10.75 -34.98
N LEU A 539 -6.34 -11.37 -34.68
CA LEU A 539 -7.06 -11.14 -33.41
C LEU A 539 -6.22 -11.54 -32.19
N LEU A 540 -5.48 -12.66 -32.25
CA LEU A 540 -4.56 -13.08 -31.20
C LEU A 540 -3.40 -12.09 -31.03
N GLN A 541 -2.78 -11.70 -32.14
CA GLN A 541 -1.61 -10.80 -32.15
C GLN A 541 -1.99 -9.38 -31.71
N ASN A 542 -3.08 -8.83 -32.24
CA ASN A 542 -3.56 -7.48 -31.90
C ASN A 542 -3.98 -7.38 -30.42
N GLY A 543 -4.55 -8.46 -29.87
CA GLY A 543 -4.93 -8.53 -28.46
C GLY A 543 -3.79 -8.86 -27.50
N ASN A 544 -2.64 -9.33 -28.03
CA ASN A 544 -1.52 -9.89 -27.30
C ASN A 544 -1.96 -10.91 -26.21
N THR A 545 -3.03 -11.67 -26.46
CA THR A 545 -3.77 -12.41 -25.42
C THR A 545 -2.91 -13.44 -24.70
N GLU A 546 -1.97 -14.08 -25.41
CA GLU A 546 -1.05 -15.07 -24.84
C GLU A 546 -0.10 -14.44 -23.80
N ALA A 547 0.54 -13.32 -24.15
CA ALA A 547 1.43 -12.63 -23.22
C ALA A 547 0.65 -12.07 -22.02
N ARG A 548 -0.57 -11.56 -22.26
CA ARG A 548 -1.45 -11.05 -21.19
C ARG A 548 -1.86 -12.16 -20.22
N LEU A 549 -2.25 -13.33 -20.72
CA LEU A 549 -2.62 -14.47 -19.91
C LEU A 549 -1.43 -14.98 -19.08
N THR A 550 -0.26 -15.10 -19.72
CA THR A 550 0.97 -15.54 -19.05
C THR A 550 1.38 -14.57 -17.93
N ALA A 551 1.32 -13.27 -18.20
CA ALA A 551 1.63 -12.24 -17.22
C ALA A 551 0.62 -12.17 -16.08
N ALA A 552 -0.68 -12.31 -16.39
CA ALA A 552 -1.73 -12.34 -15.37
C ALA A 552 -1.55 -13.54 -14.41
N ASN A 553 -1.29 -14.74 -14.96
CA ASN A 553 -1.05 -15.93 -14.13
C ASN A 553 0.20 -15.79 -13.25
N ALA A 554 1.29 -15.23 -13.81
CA ALA A 554 2.50 -14.95 -13.03
C ALA A 554 2.23 -13.93 -11.91
N ALA A 555 1.49 -12.87 -12.21
CA ALA A 555 1.11 -11.84 -11.24
C ALA A 555 0.19 -12.39 -10.14
N ILE A 556 -0.78 -13.27 -10.47
CA ILE A 556 -1.64 -13.93 -9.48
C ILE A 556 -0.79 -14.75 -8.50
N ALA A 557 0.19 -15.51 -8.99
CA ALA A 557 1.08 -16.29 -8.12
C ALA A 557 1.93 -15.42 -7.20
N GLU A 558 2.47 -14.30 -7.71
CA GLU A 558 3.30 -13.36 -6.95
C GLU A 558 2.48 -12.59 -5.91
N LEU A 559 1.31 -12.08 -6.28
CA LEU A 559 0.40 -11.38 -5.35
C LEU A 559 -0.15 -12.33 -4.28
N ASN A 560 -0.47 -13.59 -4.61
CA ASN A 560 -0.83 -14.60 -3.61
C ASN A 560 0.32 -14.84 -2.63
N SER A 561 1.56 -14.94 -3.12
CA SER A 561 2.74 -15.10 -2.28
C SER A 561 2.94 -13.89 -1.36
N CYS A 562 2.68 -12.68 -1.87
CA CYS A 562 2.72 -11.44 -1.10
C CYS A 562 1.63 -11.41 -0.01
N CYS A 563 0.40 -11.84 -0.32
CA CYS A 563 -0.69 -11.94 0.65
C CYS A 563 -0.37 -12.97 1.74
N LEU A 564 0.10 -14.16 1.38
CA LEU A 564 0.52 -15.19 2.35
C LEU A 564 1.65 -14.70 3.25
N TYR A 565 2.61 -13.96 2.70
CA TYR A 565 3.68 -13.35 3.50
C TYR A 565 3.13 -12.36 4.52
N TRP A 566 2.26 -11.43 4.10
CA TRP A 566 1.63 -10.47 5.00
C TRP A 566 0.76 -11.15 6.07
N GLU A 567 -0.03 -12.16 5.69
CA GLU A 567 -0.85 -12.93 6.63
C GLU A 567 0.01 -13.69 7.65
N SER A 568 1.16 -14.22 7.22
CA SER A 568 2.11 -14.92 8.10
C SER A 568 2.91 -14.00 9.03
N ALA A 569 3.05 -12.71 8.68
CA ALA A 569 3.74 -11.74 9.50
C ALA A 569 2.92 -11.44 10.76
N GLY A 570 3.58 -11.45 11.91
CA GLY A 570 2.94 -11.05 13.18
C GLY A 570 2.48 -9.59 13.12
N ILE A 571 1.51 -9.20 13.97
CA ILE A 571 0.94 -7.83 13.99
C ILE A 571 2.04 -6.76 14.05
N MET A 572 3.08 -7.00 14.85
CA MET A 572 4.23 -6.10 14.95
C MET A 572 5.11 -6.09 13.70
N GLU A 573 5.32 -7.25 13.09
CA GLU A 573 6.11 -7.36 11.85
C GLU A 573 5.40 -6.65 10.70
N ARG A 574 4.06 -6.72 10.62
CA ARG A 574 3.26 -5.98 9.62
C ARG A 574 3.48 -4.48 9.68
N GLY A 575 3.73 -3.94 10.88
CA GLY A 575 4.06 -2.53 11.09
C GLY A 575 5.49 -2.15 10.66
N MET A 576 6.40 -3.11 10.47
CA MET A 576 7.80 -2.82 10.19
C MET A 576 7.98 -2.19 8.79
N PRO A 577 8.86 -1.16 8.66
CA PRO A 577 9.15 -0.53 7.36
C PRO A 577 9.64 -1.50 6.29
N GLN A 578 10.31 -2.59 6.68
CA GLN A 578 10.80 -3.62 5.77
C GLN A 578 9.65 -4.42 5.13
N VAL A 579 8.69 -4.87 5.95
CA VAL A 579 7.50 -5.59 5.46
C VAL A 579 6.66 -4.70 4.57
N ARG A 580 6.45 -3.44 5.00
CA ARG A 580 5.81 -2.40 4.18
C ARG A 580 6.50 -2.25 2.82
N ALA A 581 7.83 -2.08 2.82
CA ALA A 581 8.59 -1.88 1.60
C ALA A 581 8.50 -3.09 0.66
N TYR A 582 8.59 -4.31 1.20
CA TYR A 582 8.45 -5.53 0.45
C TYR A 582 7.07 -5.65 -0.23
N ILE A 583 5.99 -5.47 0.53
CA ILE A 583 4.62 -5.62 0.03
C ILE A 583 4.32 -4.61 -1.07
N VAL A 584 4.66 -3.34 -0.86
CA VAL A 584 4.41 -2.27 -1.81
C VAL A 584 5.25 -2.46 -3.07
N THR A 585 6.54 -2.77 -2.92
CA THR A 585 7.43 -2.98 -4.07
C THR A 585 6.98 -4.19 -4.89
N CYS A 586 6.70 -5.33 -4.24
CA CYS A 586 6.22 -6.53 -4.92
C CYS A 586 4.90 -6.28 -5.66
N THR A 587 3.93 -5.64 -5.01
CA THR A 587 2.61 -5.36 -5.60
C THR A 587 2.73 -4.40 -6.79
N GLU A 588 3.43 -3.28 -6.62
CA GLU A 588 3.49 -2.26 -7.67
C GLU A 588 4.42 -2.66 -8.83
N GLU A 589 5.51 -3.39 -8.59
CA GLU A 589 6.32 -3.96 -9.67
C GLU A 589 5.56 -5.03 -10.45
N THR A 590 4.77 -5.86 -9.76
CA THR A 590 3.89 -6.84 -10.40
C THR A 590 2.86 -6.14 -11.28
N ALA A 591 2.20 -5.10 -10.77
CA ALA A 591 1.24 -4.31 -11.54
C ALA A 591 1.87 -3.68 -12.79
N LEU A 592 3.05 -3.08 -12.65
CA LEU A 592 3.82 -2.53 -13.78
C LEU A 592 4.24 -3.61 -14.78
N ARG A 593 4.61 -4.80 -14.32
CA ARG A 593 4.99 -5.92 -15.19
C ARG A 593 3.80 -6.41 -16.01
N VAL A 594 2.62 -6.53 -15.41
CA VAL A 594 1.38 -6.87 -16.11
C VAL A 594 1.10 -5.85 -17.20
N VAL A 595 1.02 -4.56 -16.85
CA VAL A 595 0.76 -3.51 -17.84
C VAL A 595 1.87 -3.46 -18.89
N GLY A 596 3.14 -3.59 -18.48
CA GLY A 596 4.29 -3.65 -19.38
C GLY A 596 4.22 -4.79 -20.38
N THR A 597 3.71 -5.97 -19.99
CA THR A 597 3.49 -7.07 -20.94
C THR A 597 2.34 -6.78 -21.90
N TRP A 598 1.32 -6.05 -21.46
CA TRP A 598 0.19 -5.63 -22.31
C TRP A 598 0.64 -4.59 -23.33
N THR A 599 1.58 -3.73 -22.93
CA THR A 599 2.09 -2.61 -23.72
C THR A 599 3.42 -2.91 -24.41
N LYS A 600 3.93 -4.16 -24.40
CA LYS A 600 5.28 -4.54 -24.85
C LYS A 600 5.64 -4.16 -26.31
N GLY A 601 4.70 -3.64 -27.12
CA GLY A 601 4.96 -2.99 -28.40
C GLY A 601 5.35 -1.51 -28.33
N ALA A 602 5.20 -0.85 -27.18
CA ALA A 602 5.53 0.57 -26.95
C ALA A 602 6.61 0.76 -25.89
N ARG A 603 7.64 -0.08 -25.87
CA ARG A 603 8.87 0.24 -25.15
C ARG A 603 9.52 1.47 -25.80
N ALA A 604 9.01 2.65 -25.45
CA ALA A 604 9.85 3.81 -25.29
C ALA A 604 10.88 3.39 -24.25
N THR A 605 12.14 3.40 -24.63
CA THR A 605 13.30 3.22 -23.77
C THR A 605 13.32 4.30 -22.70
N VAL A 606 12.44 4.21 -21.71
CA VAL A 606 12.73 4.68 -20.37
C VAL A 606 13.51 3.53 -19.77
N GLU A 607 14.79 3.43 -20.14
CA GLU A 607 15.73 2.74 -19.28
C GLU A 607 15.65 3.46 -17.95
N VAL A 608 14.97 2.84 -16.98
CA VAL A 608 15.16 3.22 -15.58
C VAL A 608 16.67 3.13 -15.40
N PRO A 609 17.38 4.25 -15.19
CA PRO A 609 18.83 4.23 -15.16
C PRO A 609 19.24 3.16 -14.14
N PRO A 610 20.10 2.20 -14.54
CA PRO A 610 20.44 1.08 -13.69
C PRO A 610 20.86 1.65 -12.33
N ARG A 611 20.12 1.25 -11.30
CA ARG A 611 20.37 1.65 -9.91
C ARG A 611 21.86 1.39 -9.69
N LYS A 612 22.67 2.45 -9.57
CA LYS A 612 24.10 2.28 -9.26
C LYS A 612 24.13 1.36 -8.05
N PRO A 613 24.86 0.22 -8.10
CA PRO A 613 24.90 -0.70 -6.98
C PRO A 613 25.26 0.14 -5.77
N GLN A 614 24.33 0.19 -4.81
CA GLN A 614 24.53 0.85 -3.55
C GLN A 614 25.76 0.15 -2.98
N LYS A 615 26.89 0.87 -2.90
CA LYS A 615 28.10 0.32 -2.30
C LYS A 615 27.70 0.00 -0.87
N ASP A 616 27.57 -1.29 -0.55
CA ASP A 616 27.46 -1.77 0.81
C ASP A 616 28.68 -1.22 1.56
N SER A 617 28.45 -0.19 2.37
CA SER A 617 29.44 0.51 3.18
C SER A 617 29.22 0.18 4.64
#